data_AF-A0A397CY60-F1
#
_entry.id   AF-A0A397CY60-F1
#
_cell.length_a   1.000
_cell.length_b   1.000
_cell.length_c   1.000
_cell.angle_alpha   90.00
_cell.angle_beta   90.00
_cell.angle_gamma   90.00
#
_symmetry.space_group_name_H-M   'P 1'
#
loop_
_entity.id
_entity.type
_entity.pdbx_description
1 polymer ?
#
loop_
_entity_poly.entity_id
_entity_poly.type
_entity_poly.pdbx_seq_one_letter_code
_entity_poly.pdbx_strand_id
1 'polypeptide(L)'
;MTQRCRYVVGLAALVHRTYSIDNDYDNFQTKSHIGVWVDVDTPMSARQVRTSRGETWDLVMSDEFQLDGRSFRPGDDHLWTALDIPDGVNAALEIYNSSNVYTKNGKLINKAEEGPTVVTYFNQWLEEPGFETRTMVSKLYILCNYNASPSHSS
;
A
#
# COMPACT_ATOMS: atom_id res chain seq x y z
N MET A 1 14.77 25.73 -75.29
CA MET A 1 15.13 26.07 -73.90
C MET A 1 14.06 25.48 -72.99
N THR A 2 14.49 24.58 -72.12
CA THR A 2 13.71 23.75 -71.20
C THR A 2 13.35 24.54 -69.95
N GLN A 3 12.13 24.40 -69.41
CA GLN A 3 11.97 24.27 -67.96
C GLN A 3 10.64 23.60 -67.59
N ARG A 4 10.71 22.32 -67.23
CA ARG A 4 9.63 21.62 -66.52
C ARG A 4 9.71 22.02 -65.04
N CYS A 5 8.68 22.67 -64.51
CA CYS A 5 8.57 22.88 -63.06
C CYS A 5 7.72 21.76 -62.46
N ARG A 6 8.34 20.97 -61.58
CA ARG A 6 7.74 19.80 -60.91
C ARG A 6 6.94 20.27 -59.69
N TYR A 7 5.69 19.85 -59.56
CA TYR A 7 4.94 19.96 -58.31
C TYR A 7 5.41 18.88 -57.34
N VAL A 8 5.93 19.30 -56.19
CA VAL A 8 6.26 18.40 -55.07
C VAL A 8 5.06 18.40 -54.13
N VAL A 9 4.33 17.29 -54.07
CA VAL A 9 3.30 17.07 -53.05
C VAL A 9 3.99 16.61 -51.77
N GLY A 10 4.04 17.48 -50.76
CA GLY A 10 4.55 17.13 -49.45
C GLY A 10 3.53 16.27 -48.70
N LEU A 11 3.85 14.99 -48.47
CA LEU A 11 3.05 14.11 -47.62
C LEU A 11 3.40 14.42 -46.15
N ALA A 12 2.52 15.15 -45.45
CA ALA A 12 2.64 15.33 -44.01
C ALA A 12 2.21 14.04 -43.31
N ALA A 13 3.17 13.27 -42.80
CA ALA A 13 2.88 12.11 -41.96
C ALA A 13 2.34 12.61 -40.61
N LEU A 14 1.03 12.42 -40.38
CA LEU A 14 0.40 12.72 -39.09
C LEU A 14 0.87 11.67 -38.07
N VAL A 15 1.86 12.01 -37.27
CA VAL A 15 2.31 11.18 -36.15
C VAL A 15 1.18 11.16 -35.10
N HIS A 16 0.34 10.13 -35.14
CA HIS A 16 -0.57 9.86 -34.04
C HIS A 16 0.27 9.39 -32.86
N ARG A 17 0.41 10.23 -31.84
CA ARG A 17 0.84 9.75 -30.52
C ARG A 17 -0.31 8.91 -29.96
N THR A 18 -0.13 7.61 -29.95
CA THR A 18 -0.96 6.72 -29.12
C THR A 18 -0.58 7.03 -27.67
N TYR A 19 -1.48 7.68 -26.94
CA TYR A 19 -1.38 7.74 -25.49
C TYR A 19 -2.02 6.47 -24.94
N SER A 20 -1.24 5.64 -24.26
CA SER A 20 -1.79 4.58 -23.42
C SER A 20 -2.55 5.27 -22.27
N ILE A 21 -3.84 5.00 -22.13
CA ILE A 21 -4.58 5.36 -20.92
C ILE A 21 -4.43 4.17 -19.97
N ASP A 22 -3.48 4.26 -19.04
CA ASP A 22 -3.44 3.33 -17.91
C ASP A 22 -4.62 3.66 -17.00
N ASN A 23 -5.50 2.68 -16.81
CA ASN A 23 -6.58 2.75 -15.82
C ASN A 23 -5.98 2.45 -14.44
N ASP A 24 -4.96 3.22 -14.05
CA ASP A 24 -4.45 3.20 -12.69
C ASP A 24 -5.43 3.94 -11.77
N TYR A 25 -5.64 3.43 -10.56
CA TYR A 25 -6.53 4.02 -9.56
C TYR A 25 -6.17 5.47 -9.18
N ASP A 26 -5.01 5.95 -9.61
CA ASP A 26 -4.48 7.31 -9.42
C ASP A 26 -5.15 8.39 -10.29
N ASN A 27 -5.94 8.03 -11.31
CA ASN A 27 -6.49 9.01 -12.26
C ASN A 27 -7.84 9.65 -11.84
N PHE A 28 -8.39 9.30 -10.67
CA PHE A 28 -9.60 9.94 -10.17
C PHE A 28 -9.26 11.07 -9.21
N GLN A 29 -9.28 12.29 -9.74
CA GLN A 29 -9.07 13.49 -8.93
C GLN A 29 -10.16 13.62 -7.87
N THR A 30 -9.76 13.57 -6.60
CA THR A 30 -10.68 13.76 -5.48
C THR A 30 -11.18 15.21 -5.46
N LYS A 31 -12.42 15.43 -5.01
CA LYS A 31 -12.97 16.79 -4.86
C LYS A 31 -12.15 17.64 -3.88
N SER A 32 -11.52 17.00 -2.89
CA SER A 32 -10.65 17.63 -1.91
C SER A 32 -9.23 17.92 -2.43
N HIS A 33 -8.86 17.40 -3.61
CA HIS A 33 -7.48 17.44 -4.14
C HIS A 33 -6.44 16.74 -3.26
N ILE A 34 -6.89 15.89 -2.34
CA ILE A 34 -6.04 15.04 -1.50
C ILE A 34 -5.99 13.66 -2.15
N GLY A 35 -4.80 13.05 -2.25
CA GLY A 35 -4.64 11.72 -2.82
C GLY A 35 -5.50 10.69 -2.08
N VAL A 36 -5.98 9.67 -2.78
CA VAL A 36 -6.87 8.65 -2.19
C VAL A 36 -6.22 7.82 -1.07
N TRP A 37 -4.89 7.79 -1.04
CA TRP A 37 -4.07 7.10 -0.02
C TRP A 37 -3.29 8.07 0.88
N VAL A 38 -3.59 9.37 0.80
CA VAL A 38 -2.88 10.43 1.54
C VAL A 38 -3.79 10.91 2.65
N ASP A 39 -3.28 10.87 3.88
CA ASP A 39 -4.00 11.38 5.04
C ASP A 39 -4.24 12.90 4.92
N VAL A 40 -5.41 13.33 5.37
CA VAL A 40 -5.84 14.72 5.30
C VAL A 40 -4.98 15.64 6.16
N ASP A 41 -4.39 15.09 7.22
CA ASP A 41 -3.50 15.80 8.14
C ASP A 41 -2.06 15.92 7.59
N THR A 42 -1.76 15.30 6.45
CA THR A 42 -0.45 15.40 5.81
C THR A 42 -0.15 16.85 5.37
N PRO A 43 0.93 17.47 5.89
CA PRO A 43 1.24 18.86 5.60
C PRO A 43 1.60 19.05 4.12
N MET A 44 1.18 20.18 3.53
CA MET A 44 1.42 20.50 2.12
C MET A 44 2.91 20.44 1.72
N SER A 45 3.81 20.77 2.64
CA SER A 45 5.26 20.74 2.41
C SER A 45 5.83 19.32 2.28
N ALA A 46 5.10 18.29 2.75
CA ALA A 46 5.53 16.89 2.66
C ALA A 46 4.94 16.16 1.44
N ARG A 47 4.03 16.80 0.69
CA ARG A 47 3.35 16.17 -0.45
C ARG A 47 4.19 16.12 -1.72
N GLN A 48 5.26 16.90 -1.78
CA GLN A 48 6.21 16.91 -2.90
C GLN A 48 7.63 17.01 -2.39
N VAL A 49 8.52 16.18 -2.93
CA VAL A 49 9.95 16.21 -2.64
C VAL A 49 10.72 16.39 -3.93
N ARG A 50 11.70 17.30 -3.91
CA ARG A 50 12.67 17.42 -4.99
C ARG A 50 13.86 16.53 -4.71
N THR A 51 14.15 15.61 -5.62
CA THR A 51 15.28 14.70 -5.51
C THR A 51 16.60 15.45 -5.68
N SER A 52 17.69 14.83 -5.23
CA SER A 52 19.04 15.34 -5.46
C SER A 52 19.39 15.49 -6.95
N ARG A 53 18.67 14.79 -7.84
CA ARG A 53 18.84 14.84 -9.30
C ARG A 53 17.93 15.87 -9.98
N GLY A 54 17.14 16.62 -9.21
CA GLY A 54 16.28 17.69 -9.70
C GLY A 54 14.89 17.25 -10.13
N GLU A 55 14.59 15.94 -10.08
CA GLU A 55 13.25 15.39 -10.30
C GLU A 55 12.31 15.79 -9.15
N THR A 56 11.02 15.94 -9.44
CA THR A 56 9.99 16.16 -8.41
C THR A 56 9.22 14.86 -8.25
N TRP A 57 9.08 14.39 -7.02
CA TRP A 57 8.30 13.20 -6.66
C TRP A 57 7.08 13.64 -5.86
N ASP A 58 5.92 13.14 -6.28
CA ASP A 58 4.66 13.32 -5.58
C ASP A 58 4.49 12.23 -4.52
N LEU A 59 3.88 12.61 -3.39
CA LEU A 59 3.55 11.69 -2.31
C LEU A 59 2.37 10.80 -2.73
N VAL A 60 2.61 9.49 -2.75
CA VAL A 60 1.61 8.49 -3.17
C VAL A 60 0.76 8.00 -1.99
N MET A 61 1.30 7.97 -0.77
CA MET A 61 0.59 7.48 0.41
C MET A 61 1.19 8.07 1.71
N SER A 62 0.33 8.33 2.70
CA SER A 62 0.73 8.75 4.05
C SER A 62 -0.34 8.43 5.10
N ASP A 63 0.07 8.34 6.36
CA ASP A 63 -0.79 8.31 7.53
C ASP A 63 -0.06 8.98 8.69
N GLU A 64 -0.66 10.02 9.28
CA GLU A 64 -0.09 10.75 10.42
C GLU A 64 -0.55 10.20 11.77
N PHE A 65 -1.47 9.22 11.77
CA PHE A 65 -2.01 8.54 12.94
C PHE A 65 -2.60 9.47 14.01
N GLN A 66 -3.10 10.65 13.61
CA GLN A 66 -3.64 11.68 14.51
C GLN A 66 -4.98 11.31 15.14
N LEU A 67 -5.78 10.49 14.46
CA LEU A 67 -7.06 10.02 14.95
C LEU A 67 -6.86 8.93 15.99
N ASP A 68 -7.09 9.24 17.26
CA ASP A 68 -6.95 8.32 18.38
C ASP A 68 -8.03 7.23 18.41
N GLY A 69 -7.66 6.04 18.86
CA GLY A 69 -8.57 4.91 19.06
C GLY A 69 -8.98 4.19 17.78
N ARG A 70 -8.23 4.36 16.68
CA ARG A 70 -8.44 3.56 15.46
C ARG A 70 -8.21 2.08 15.76
N SER A 71 -9.11 1.25 15.23
CA SER A 71 -9.00 -0.20 15.16
C SER A 71 -8.52 -0.57 13.76
N PHE A 72 -7.58 -1.50 13.68
CA PHE A 72 -7.06 -1.99 12.40
C PHE A 72 -7.54 -3.40 12.09
N ARG A 73 -8.66 -3.84 12.68
CA ARG A 73 -9.26 -5.12 12.28
C ARG A 73 -9.65 -5.05 10.80
N PRO A 74 -9.71 -6.19 10.10
CA PRO A 74 -10.07 -6.19 8.68
C PRO A 74 -11.39 -5.47 8.41
N GLY A 75 -11.33 -4.38 7.65
CA GLY A 75 -12.49 -3.56 7.27
C GLY A 75 -12.80 -2.37 8.18
N ASP A 76 -12.13 -2.21 9.31
CA ASP A 76 -12.36 -1.08 10.22
C ASP A 76 -11.64 0.21 9.76
N ASP A 77 -10.55 0.08 9.01
CA ASP A 77 -9.72 1.18 8.55
C ASP A 77 -9.59 1.18 7.01
N HIS A 78 -9.52 2.38 6.42
CA HIS A 78 -9.52 2.54 4.97
C HIS A 78 -8.13 2.41 4.33
N LEU A 79 -7.05 2.59 5.11
CA LEU A 79 -5.67 2.48 4.62
C LEU A 79 -5.03 1.17 5.07
N TRP A 80 -5.34 0.70 6.27
CA TRP A 80 -4.61 -0.39 6.91
C TRP A 80 -5.47 -1.56 7.34
N THR A 81 -4.84 -2.73 7.43
CA THR A 81 -5.43 -3.92 8.01
C THR A 81 -4.40 -4.71 8.80
N ALA A 82 -4.81 -5.20 9.95
CA ALA A 82 -4.04 -6.08 10.82
C ALA A 82 -4.63 -7.49 10.80
N LEU A 83 -3.77 -8.49 10.96
CA LEU A 83 -4.14 -9.90 10.85
C LEU A 83 -4.11 -10.60 12.20
N ASP A 84 -5.00 -11.56 12.37
CA ASP A 84 -5.08 -12.46 13.52
C ASP A 84 -4.60 -13.87 13.10
N ILE A 85 -3.29 -14.04 12.92
CA ILE A 85 -2.69 -15.29 12.42
C ILE A 85 -1.44 -15.68 13.21
N PRO A 86 -1.16 -16.97 13.41
CA PRO A 86 0.13 -17.42 13.94
C PRO A 86 1.26 -17.07 12.95
N ASP A 87 2.46 -16.84 13.47
CA ASP A 87 3.62 -16.75 12.58
C ASP A 87 3.85 -18.12 11.90
N GLY A 88 3.79 -18.10 10.57
CA GLY A 88 3.81 -19.29 9.73
C GLY A 88 5.21 -19.83 9.45
N VAL A 89 6.26 -19.26 10.06
CA VAL A 89 7.67 -19.55 9.73
C VAL A 89 8.42 -20.07 10.97
N ASN A 90 9.39 -20.97 10.76
CA ASN A 90 10.41 -21.40 11.75
C ASN A 90 9.91 -21.97 13.10
N ALA A 91 8.71 -22.56 13.17
CA ALA A 91 8.12 -23.06 14.42
C ALA A 91 8.04 -21.98 15.52
N ALA A 92 7.81 -20.72 15.11
CA ALA A 92 7.62 -19.61 16.01
C ALA A 92 6.43 -19.86 16.95
N LEU A 93 6.55 -19.38 18.18
CA LEU A 93 5.52 -19.49 19.22
C LEU A 93 4.78 -18.15 19.40
N GLU A 94 4.72 -17.34 18.34
CA GLU A 94 4.07 -16.04 18.34
C GLU A 94 2.81 -16.04 17.48
N ILE A 95 1.85 -15.19 17.86
CA ILE A 95 0.64 -14.91 17.10
C ILE A 95 0.52 -13.40 16.87
N TYR A 96 0.19 -13.00 15.65
CA TYR A 96 -0.24 -11.65 15.35
C TYR A 96 -1.67 -11.44 15.84
N ASN A 97 -1.91 -10.33 16.53
CA ASN A 97 -3.21 -9.95 17.04
C ASN A 97 -3.52 -8.50 16.65
N SER A 98 -4.63 -8.29 15.96
CA SER A 98 -5.12 -6.99 15.50
C SER A 98 -5.42 -6.01 16.65
N SER A 99 -5.74 -6.52 17.85
CA SER A 99 -6.01 -5.68 19.03
C SER A 99 -4.73 -5.11 19.66
N ASN A 100 -3.56 -5.61 19.25
CA ASN A 100 -2.25 -5.13 19.73
C ASN A 100 -1.71 -3.94 18.92
N VAL A 101 -2.44 -3.48 17.91
CA VAL A 101 -2.10 -2.29 17.13
C VAL A 101 -3.27 -1.31 17.16
N TYR A 102 -3.01 -0.06 17.53
CA TYR A 102 -4.02 1.00 17.63
C TYR A 102 -3.35 2.37 17.60
N THR A 103 -4.12 3.44 17.47
CA THR A 103 -3.59 4.81 17.54
C THR A 103 -3.86 5.46 18.89
N LYS A 104 -2.88 6.21 19.41
CA LYS A 104 -3.04 7.00 20.64
C LYS A 104 -2.06 8.16 20.70
N ASN A 105 -2.55 9.34 21.08
CA ASN A 105 -1.78 10.57 21.17
C ASN A 105 -1.00 10.89 19.88
N GLY A 106 -1.66 10.72 18.72
CA GLY A 106 -1.04 11.02 17.42
C GLY A 106 0.09 10.07 17.02
N LYS A 107 0.03 8.81 17.48
CA LYS A 107 1.04 7.78 17.20
C LYS A 107 0.37 6.44 16.96
N LEU A 108 0.97 5.66 16.07
CA LEU A 108 0.75 4.23 16.01
C LEU A 108 1.39 3.55 17.24
N ILE A 109 0.59 2.82 18.00
CA ILE A 109 1.00 2.07 19.17
C ILE A 109 0.99 0.59 18.83
N ASN A 110 2.12 -0.04 19.07
CA ASN A 110 2.36 -1.46 18.84
C ASN A 110 2.67 -2.14 20.17
N LYS A 111 1.77 -3.01 20.60
CA LYS A 111 1.87 -3.73 21.86
C LYS A 111 2.41 -5.13 21.63
N ALA A 112 3.38 -5.54 22.43
CA ALA A 112 3.77 -6.94 22.57
C ALA A 112 3.23 -7.46 23.91
N GLU A 113 2.66 -8.65 23.91
CA GLU A 113 2.19 -9.32 25.12
C GLU A 113 2.82 -10.70 25.23
N GLU A 114 3.14 -11.12 26.45
CA GLU A 114 3.58 -12.47 26.75
C GLU A 114 2.48 -13.19 27.53
N GLY A 115 2.22 -14.46 27.19
CA GLY A 115 1.28 -15.31 27.88
C GLY A 115 0.79 -16.49 27.03
N PRO A 116 0.39 -17.60 27.67
CA PRO A 116 -0.10 -18.77 26.95
C PRO A 116 -1.42 -18.44 26.23
N THR A 117 -1.42 -18.58 24.91
CA THR A 117 -2.57 -18.36 24.06
C THR A 117 -2.81 -19.61 23.22
N VAL A 118 -3.94 -20.27 23.43
CA VAL A 118 -4.31 -21.44 22.62
C VAL A 118 -4.94 -20.97 21.32
N VAL A 119 -4.37 -21.39 20.19
CA VAL A 119 -4.79 -21.00 18.85
C VAL A 119 -5.02 -22.26 18.03
N THR A 120 -6.14 -22.31 17.33
CA THR A 120 -6.42 -23.33 16.31
C THR A 120 -6.36 -22.68 14.94
N TYR A 121 -5.50 -23.19 14.06
CA TYR A 121 -5.29 -22.65 12.72
C TYR A 121 -5.12 -23.75 11.69
N PHE A 122 -5.35 -23.43 10.42
CA PHE A 122 -5.12 -24.36 9.31
C PHE A 122 -3.63 -24.33 8.93
N ASN A 123 -2.95 -25.46 9.07
CA ASN A 123 -1.55 -25.62 8.74
C ASN A 123 -1.41 -26.30 7.36
N GLN A 124 -1.07 -25.51 6.35
CA GLN A 124 -0.88 -25.98 4.98
C GLN A 124 0.47 -26.67 4.74
N TRP A 125 1.40 -26.61 5.71
CA TRP A 125 2.77 -27.11 5.57
C TRP A 125 2.95 -28.53 6.13
N LEU A 126 1.90 -29.14 6.65
CA LEU A 126 1.90 -30.55 7.06
C LEU A 126 1.92 -31.45 5.82
N GLU A 127 2.42 -32.68 5.99
CA GLU A 127 2.36 -33.73 4.95
C GLU A 127 0.92 -33.93 4.46
N GLU A 128 -0.03 -33.92 5.39
CA GLU A 128 -1.46 -33.78 5.11
C GLU A 128 -1.97 -32.46 5.71
N PRO A 129 -2.31 -31.44 4.88
CA PRO A 129 -2.83 -30.17 5.36
C PRO A 129 -4.06 -30.33 6.25
N GLY A 130 -4.07 -29.66 7.40
CA GLY A 130 -5.12 -29.84 8.39
C GLY A 130 -5.15 -28.77 9.47
N PHE A 131 -6.17 -28.82 10.32
CA PHE A 131 -6.25 -27.94 11.49
C PHE A 131 -5.33 -28.44 12.59
N GLU A 132 -4.53 -27.53 13.14
CA GLU A 132 -3.63 -27.79 14.26
C GLU A 132 -3.97 -26.83 15.41
N THR A 133 -3.85 -27.31 16.65
CA THR A 133 -3.99 -26.48 17.86
C THR A 133 -2.65 -26.40 18.57
N ARG A 134 -2.17 -25.17 18.79
CA ARG A 134 -0.91 -24.90 19.51
C ARG A 134 -1.11 -23.84 20.58
N THR A 135 -0.26 -23.92 21.61
CA THR A 135 -0.12 -22.85 22.60
C THR A 135 1.01 -21.93 22.16
N MET A 136 0.66 -20.71 21.80
CA MET A 136 1.59 -19.61 21.55
C MET A 136 1.95 -18.94 22.87
N VAL A 137 3.16 -18.40 22.99
CA VAL A 137 3.65 -17.70 24.19
C VAL A 137 3.69 -16.18 24.04
N SER A 138 3.68 -15.66 22.81
CA SER A 138 3.77 -14.22 22.56
C SER A 138 2.67 -13.76 21.60
N LYS A 139 2.12 -12.57 21.84
CA LYS A 139 1.23 -11.86 20.90
C LYS A 139 1.91 -10.60 20.40
N LEU A 140 2.06 -10.51 19.09
CA LEU A 140 2.63 -9.36 18.39
C LEU A 140 1.58 -8.73 17.49
N TYR A 141 2.00 -7.81 16.61
CA TYR A 141 1.15 -7.15 15.64
C TYR A 141 1.76 -7.27 14.24
N ILE A 142 0.91 -7.22 13.24
CA ILE A 142 1.28 -7.00 11.84
C ILE A 142 0.30 -5.98 11.27
N LEU A 143 0.79 -5.04 10.47
CA LEU A 143 -0.03 -4.01 9.83
C LEU A 143 0.33 -3.93 8.36
N CYS A 144 -0.67 -4.09 7.51
CA CYS A 144 -0.53 -4.11 6.06
C CYS A 144 -1.32 -2.95 5.46
N ASN A 145 -0.72 -2.25 4.49
CA ASN A 145 -1.44 -1.22 3.74
C ASN A 145 -2.16 -1.83 2.54
N TYR A 146 -3.33 -1.28 2.19
CA TYR A 146 -4.10 -1.73 1.03
C TYR A 146 -3.54 -1.26 -0.32
N ASN A 147 -2.72 -0.20 -0.34
CA ASN A 147 -2.07 0.27 -1.55
C ASN A 147 -0.88 -0.63 -1.88
N ALA A 148 -1.07 -1.53 -2.84
CA ALA A 148 0.03 -2.24 -3.47
C ALA A 148 0.72 -1.30 -4.46
N SER A 149 2.02 -1.03 -4.27
CA SER A 149 2.80 -0.28 -5.27
C SER A 149 2.62 -0.96 -6.64
N PRO A 150 2.29 -0.22 -7.71
CA PRO A 150 2.31 -0.79 -9.04
C PRO A 150 3.69 -1.37 -9.30
N SER A 151 3.75 -2.60 -9.81
CA SER A 151 4.99 -3.18 -10.30
C SER A 151 5.38 -2.41 -11.57
N HIS A 152 6.19 -1.37 -11.43
CA HIS A 152 6.82 -0.78 -12.60
C HIS A 152 7.83 -1.78 -13.15
N SER A 153 7.47 -2.47 -14.24
CA SER A 153 8.45 -3.18 -15.06
C SER A 153 9.41 -2.14 -15.62
N SER A 154 10.64 -2.16 -15.13
CA SER A 154 11.79 -1.45 -15.70
C SER A 154 12.06 -1.85 -17.14
#